data_AF-A0A3N2QBP0-F1
#
_entry.id   AF-A0A3N2QBP0-F1
#
_cell.length_a   1.000
_cell.length_b   1.000
_cell.length_c   1.000
_cell.angle_alpha   90.00
_cell.angle_beta   90.00
_cell.angle_gamma   90.00
#
_symmetry.space_group_name_H-M   'P 1'
#
loop_
_entity.id
_entity.type
_entity.pdbx_description
1 polymer ?
#
loop_
_entity_poly.entity_id
_entity_poly.type
_entity_poly.pdbx_seq_one_letter_code
_entity_poly.pdbx_strand_id
1 'polypeptide(L)'
;MFLILTFDAPYVCAQSCPSFAVVVVNNFIAKPVVNSIATQFGSKVAIIEASNLYWQIQYNLKSLDSQSKKLYTYILRKLRKYTVNPKTFPLVLIGESKGGVTSCLLAKQYNDKLNIQAIITLFAPLNGAPILKRSSNEIQMFIAHTKAYMKHINYCLPIGNVWYLKGLAWLLKKIKISGLNDLLPNSRCIKQIENFIHSDAHTIPCLLIAGYYDNLGKYLLNKAASVNLPMQVIQSFNDAYGQFITEKQAVYHDGLIPLSSQLLWV
;
A
#
# COMPACT_ATOMS: atom_id res chain seq x y z
N MET A 1 -48.25 -27.26 23.70
CA MET A 1 -47.10 -26.37 23.42
C MET A 1 -46.33 -26.99 22.26
N PHE A 2 -46.52 -26.49 21.04
CA PHE A 2 -45.86 -27.03 19.85
C PHE A 2 -44.53 -26.32 19.66
N LEU A 3 -43.44 -27.07 19.78
CA LEU A 3 -42.09 -26.62 19.47
C LEU A 3 -41.88 -26.77 17.96
N ILE A 4 -42.04 -25.68 17.20
CA ILE A 4 -41.67 -25.66 15.78
C ILE A 4 -40.16 -25.40 15.73
N LEU A 5 -39.39 -26.46 15.50
CA LEU A 5 -37.98 -26.36 15.14
C LEU A 5 -37.91 -25.97 13.67
N THR A 6 -37.74 -24.67 13.39
CA THR A 6 -37.34 -24.22 12.06
C THR A 6 -35.87 -24.59 11.85
N PHE A 7 -35.62 -25.67 11.13
CA PHE A 7 -34.31 -25.90 10.53
C PHE A 7 -34.13 -24.87 9.42
N ASP A 8 -33.21 -23.95 9.61
CA ASP A 8 -32.71 -23.10 8.52
C ASP A 8 -32.15 -24.03 7.44
N ALA A 9 -32.92 -24.19 6.36
CA ALA A 9 -32.43 -24.86 5.17
C ALA A 9 -31.16 -24.13 4.71
N PRO A 10 -30.06 -24.84 4.40
CA PRO A 10 -28.87 -24.18 3.90
C PRO A 10 -29.26 -23.44 2.62
N TYR A 11 -29.05 -22.13 2.60
CA TYR A 11 -29.09 -21.32 1.40
C TYR A 11 -28.11 -21.94 0.40
N VAL A 12 -28.63 -22.76 -0.52
CA VAL A 12 -27.86 -23.32 -1.62
C VAL A 12 -27.53 -22.15 -2.53
N CYS A 13 -26.28 -21.72 -2.51
CA CYS A 13 -25.78 -20.70 -3.42
C CYS A 13 -25.91 -21.27 -4.84
N ALA A 14 -26.87 -20.74 -5.62
CA ALA A 14 -27.07 -21.11 -7.02
C ALA A 14 -25.89 -20.66 -7.93
N GLN A 15 -24.91 -19.94 -7.37
CA GLN A 15 -23.63 -19.63 -8.01
C GLN A 15 -22.55 -20.55 -7.42
N SER A 16 -21.70 -21.12 -8.28
CA SER A 16 -20.57 -21.93 -7.86
C SER A 16 -19.78 -21.23 -6.75
N CYS A 17 -19.73 -21.84 -5.56
CA CYS A 17 -18.97 -21.27 -4.45
C CYS A 17 -17.49 -21.14 -4.85
N PRO A 18 -16.85 -20.00 -4.54
CA PRO A 18 -15.43 -19.82 -4.80
C PRO A 18 -14.63 -20.87 -4.00
N SER A 19 -13.49 -21.27 -4.53
CA SER A 19 -12.55 -22.22 -3.90
C SER A 19 -11.50 -21.53 -3.03
N PHE A 20 -11.26 -20.23 -3.27
CA PHE A 20 -10.37 -19.37 -2.48
C PHE A 20 -10.79 -17.91 -2.64
N ALA A 21 -10.22 -17.03 -1.82
CA ALA A 21 -10.38 -15.58 -1.98
C ALA A 21 -9.04 -14.86 -2.16
N VAL A 22 -9.09 -13.77 -2.93
CA VAL A 22 -8.02 -12.80 -3.07
C VAL A 22 -8.49 -11.49 -2.43
N VAL A 23 -7.77 -11.03 -1.42
CA VAL A 23 -8.04 -9.76 -0.74
C VAL A 23 -7.09 -8.71 -1.28
N VAL A 24 -7.64 -7.65 -1.86
CA VAL A 24 -6.87 -6.56 -2.48
C VAL A 24 -6.93 -5.35 -1.58
N VAL A 25 -5.77 -4.98 -1.05
CA VAL A 25 -5.61 -3.95 -0.03
C VAL A 25 -4.91 -2.75 -0.66
N ASN A 26 -5.69 -1.72 -0.98
CA ASN A 26 -5.29 -0.58 -1.84
C ASN A 26 -5.14 -1.02 -3.32
N ASN A 27 -5.86 -0.39 -4.26
CA ASN A 27 -6.12 -0.96 -5.59
C ASN A 27 -5.91 0.04 -6.75
N PHE A 28 -4.91 0.93 -6.66
CA PHE A 28 -4.64 1.86 -7.76
C PHE A 28 -3.85 1.15 -8.87
N ILE A 29 -2.76 0.48 -8.52
CA ILE A 29 -1.91 -0.28 -9.44
C ILE A 29 -2.30 -1.76 -9.47
N ALA A 30 -2.99 -2.29 -8.44
CA ALA A 30 -3.39 -3.69 -8.43
C ALA A 30 -4.55 -4.04 -9.38
N LYS A 31 -5.26 -3.06 -9.96
CA LYS A 31 -6.47 -3.31 -10.77
C LYS A 31 -6.24 -4.23 -11.99
N PRO A 32 -5.17 -4.06 -12.79
CA PRO A 32 -4.85 -5.01 -13.85
C PRO A 32 -4.60 -6.42 -13.32
N VAL A 33 -3.92 -6.57 -12.18
CA VAL A 33 -3.68 -7.87 -11.54
C VAL A 33 -5.00 -8.53 -11.13
N VAL A 34 -5.92 -7.75 -10.55
CA VAL A 34 -7.26 -8.22 -10.18
C VAL A 34 -8.04 -8.70 -11.40
N ASN A 35 -8.00 -7.94 -12.50
CA ASN A 35 -8.65 -8.33 -13.74
C ASN A 35 -8.07 -9.63 -14.29
N SER A 36 -6.75 -9.77 -14.33
CA SER A 36 -6.09 -11.00 -14.76
C SER A 36 -6.48 -12.21 -13.91
N ILE A 37 -6.55 -12.04 -12.59
CA ILE A 37 -7.03 -13.09 -11.66
C ILE A 37 -8.49 -13.45 -11.95
N ALA A 38 -9.37 -12.45 -12.11
CA ALA A 38 -10.77 -12.67 -12.42
C ALA A 38 -10.95 -13.44 -13.74
N THR A 39 -10.19 -13.06 -14.78
CA THR A 39 -10.23 -13.72 -16.08
C THR A 39 -9.71 -15.16 -16.00
N GLN A 40 -8.61 -15.39 -15.28
CA GLN A 40 -7.98 -16.71 -15.20
C GLN A 40 -8.80 -17.71 -14.36
N PHE A 41 -9.38 -17.28 -13.24
CA PHE A 41 -10.04 -18.17 -12.28
C PHE A 41 -11.56 -18.10 -12.33
N GLY A 42 -12.15 -17.10 -12.97
CA GLY A 42 -13.59 -16.94 -13.11
C GLY A 42 -14.31 -16.97 -11.76
N SER A 43 -15.36 -17.79 -11.66
CA SER A 43 -16.14 -17.94 -10.42
C SER A 43 -15.44 -18.74 -9.31
N LYS A 44 -14.26 -19.34 -9.58
CA LYS A 44 -13.51 -20.10 -8.57
C LYS A 44 -12.80 -19.20 -7.54
N VAL A 45 -12.72 -17.89 -7.80
CA VAL A 45 -12.09 -16.92 -6.90
C VAL A 45 -13.09 -15.89 -6.40
N ALA A 46 -13.09 -15.62 -5.10
CA ALA A 46 -13.76 -14.46 -4.53
C ALA A 46 -12.77 -13.29 -4.44
N ILE A 47 -13.03 -12.21 -5.18
CA ILE A 47 -12.24 -10.98 -5.10
C ILE A 47 -12.85 -10.08 -4.03
N ILE A 48 -12.07 -9.78 -2.99
CA ILE A 48 -12.44 -8.90 -1.90
C ILE A 48 -11.63 -7.61 -2.02
N GLU A 49 -12.19 -6.61 -2.68
CA GLU A 49 -11.57 -5.28 -2.75
C GLU A 49 -11.84 -4.49 -1.47
N ALA A 50 -10.77 -4.06 -0.81
CA ALA A 50 -10.82 -3.22 0.39
C ALA A 50 -10.68 -1.71 0.08
N SER A 51 -10.67 -1.31 -1.19
CA SER A 51 -10.55 0.09 -1.64
C SER A 51 -11.55 1.03 -0.96
N ASN A 52 -12.79 0.58 -0.75
CA ASN A 52 -13.84 1.35 -0.07
C ASN A 52 -13.55 1.67 1.41
N LEU A 53 -12.66 0.91 2.08
CA LEU A 53 -12.20 1.27 3.43
C LEU A 53 -11.25 2.47 3.39
N TYR A 54 -10.41 2.56 2.35
CA TYR A 54 -9.37 3.58 2.20
C TYR A 54 -9.91 4.95 1.79
N TRP A 55 -11.05 5.02 1.11
CA TRP A 55 -11.71 6.28 0.78
C TRP A 55 -12.34 6.98 2.00
N GLN A 56 -12.45 6.28 3.13
CA GLN A 56 -12.89 6.90 4.37
C GLN A 56 -11.71 7.63 5.01
N ILE A 57 -11.76 8.97 5.06
CA ILE A 57 -10.73 9.82 5.70
C ILE A 57 -10.40 9.30 7.11
N GLN A 58 -11.41 8.89 7.88
CA GLN A 58 -11.25 8.32 9.23
C GLN A 58 -10.48 7.00 9.27
N TYR A 59 -10.38 6.24 8.18
CA TYR A 59 -9.57 5.02 8.11
C TYR A 59 -8.09 5.37 8.02
N ASN A 60 -7.74 6.33 7.16
CA ASN A 60 -6.35 6.75 6.95
C ASN A 60 -5.73 7.46 8.16
N LEU A 61 -6.57 8.03 9.04
CA LEU A 61 -6.10 8.69 10.25
C LEU A 61 -5.74 7.72 11.40
N LYS A 62 -6.26 6.50 11.37
CA LYS A 62 -6.05 5.49 12.42
C LYS A 62 -4.73 4.76 12.24
N SER A 63 -4.22 4.17 13.33
CA SER A 63 -3.04 3.30 13.27
C SER A 63 -3.24 2.14 12.30
N LEU A 64 -2.14 1.62 11.76
CA LEU A 64 -2.16 0.46 10.88
C LEU A 64 -2.68 -0.79 11.59
N ASP A 65 -2.49 -0.93 12.90
CA ASP A 65 -3.16 -1.96 13.71
C ASP A 65 -4.69 -1.85 13.65
N SER A 66 -5.22 -0.63 13.78
CA SER A 66 -6.66 -0.41 13.70
C SER A 66 -7.20 -0.62 12.28
N GLN A 67 -6.41 -0.24 11.27
CA GLN A 67 -6.71 -0.49 9.87
C GLN A 67 -6.74 -2.00 9.56
N SER A 68 -5.77 -2.76 10.07
CA SER A 68 -5.70 -4.23 10.03
C SER A 68 -6.91 -4.88 10.69
N LYS A 69 -7.27 -4.48 11.92
CA LYS A 69 -8.47 -4.99 12.61
C LYS A 69 -9.77 -4.71 11.84
N LYS A 70 -9.90 -3.52 11.24
CA LYS A 70 -11.05 -3.18 10.38
C LYS A 70 -11.07 -4.03 9.11
N LEU A 71 -9.91 -4.25 8.49
CA LEU A 71 -9.77 -5.12 7.32
C LEU A 71 -10.17 -6.56 7.64
N TYR A 72 -9.72 -7.10 8.78
CA TYR A 72 -10.14 -8.41 9.31
C TYR A 72 -11.67 -8.52 9.37
N THR A 73 -12.34 -7.58 10.06
CA THR A 73 -13.80 -7.58 10.17
C THR A 73 -14.49 -7.47 8.80
N TYR A 74 -13.92 -6.68 7.89
CA TYR A 74 -14.43 -6.55 6.53
C TYR A 74 -14.33 -7.85 5.73
N ILE A 75 -13.19 -8.56 5.83
CA ILE A 75 -12.98 -9.88 5.21
C ILE A 75 -14.01 -10.87 5.74
N LEU A 76 -14.18 -10.97 7.07
CA LEU A 76 -15.17 -11.87 7.67
C LEU A 76 -16.58 -11.62 7.13
N ARG A 77 -16.99 -10.35 7.05
CA ARG A 77 -18.31 -9.97 6.52
C ARG A 77 -18.47 -10.37 5.04
N LYS A 78 -17.39 -10.30 4.25
CA LYS A 78 -17.42 -10.70 2.84
C LYS A 78 -17.47 -12.21 2.68
N LEU A 79 -16.68 -12.95 3.47
CA LEU A 79 -16.68 -14.42 3.45
C LEU A 79 -18.02 -15.03 3.89
N ARG A 80 -18.75 -14.38 4.80
CA ARG A 80 -20.12 -14.80 5.16
C ARG A 80 -21.07 -14.91 3.98
N LYS A 81 -20.87 -14.13 2.92
CA LYS A 81 -21.71 -14.20 1.70
C LYS A 81 -21.54 -15.50 0.92
N TYR A 82 -20.42 -16.20 1.13
CA TYR A 82 -20.10 -17.46 0.48
C TYR A 82 -20.29 -18.66 1.43
N THR A 83 -20.73 -18.42 2.67
CA THR A 83 -20.95 -19.46 3.68
C THR A 83 -19.70 -20.32 3.96
N VAL A 84 -18.52 -19.74 3.81
CA VAL A 84 -17.22 -20.42 4.02
C VAL A 84 -16.66 -20.16 5.41
N ASN A 85 -15.94 -21.14 5.96
CA ASN A 85 -15.22 -20.99 7.23
C ASN A 85 -13.89 -20.24 7.01
N PRO A 86 -13.69 -19.04 7.60
CA PRO A 86 -12.47 -18.26 7.39
C PRO A 86 -11.18 -18.94 7.83
N LYS A 87 -11.24 -19.90 8.77
CA LYS A 87 -10.07 -20.63 9.27
C LYS A 87 -9.57 -21.73 8.34
N THR A 88 -10.40 -22.17 7.39
CA THR A 88 -10.04 -23.23 6.44
C THR A 88 -10.09 -22.74 4.99
N PHE A 89 -10.84 -21.67 4.72
CA PHE A 89 -10.99 -21.13 3.38
C PHE A 89 -9.74 -20.35 2.92
N PRO A 90 -9.03 -20.81 1.86
CA PRO A 90 -7.77 -20.21 1.44
C PRO A 90 -7.88 -18.73 1.08
N LEU A 91 -6.94 -17.93 1.59
CA LEU A 91 -6.85 -16.49 1.35
C LEU A 91 -5.47 -16.09 0.84
N VAL A 92 -5.45 -15.30 -0.23
CA VAL A 92 -4.24 -14.61 -0.71
C VAL A 92 -4.43 -13.12 -0.46
N LEU A 93 -3.45 -12.48 0.17
CA LEU A 93 -3.43 -11.03 0.38
C LEU A 93 -2.57 -10.37 -0.69
N ILE A 94 -3.11 -9.36 -1.36
CA ILE A 94 -2.37 -8.51 -2.31
C ILE A 94 -2.46 -7.07 -1.81
N GLY A 95 -1.34 -6.51 -1.38
CA GLY A 95 -1.29 -5.18 -0.77
C GLY A 95 -0.38 -4.22 -1.53
N GLU A 96 -0.92 -3.07 -1.92
CA GLU A 96 -0.18 -2.02 -2.63
C GLU A 96 0.22 -0.87 -1.70
N SER A 97 1.48 -0.43 -1.74
CA SER A 97 2.00 0.66 -0.91
C SER A 97 1.71 0.39 0.58
N LYS A 98 1.04 1.30 1.29
CA LYS A 98 0.56 1.11 2.67
C LYS A 98 -0.31 -0.14 2.86
N GLY A 99 -0.98 -0.60 1.81
CA GLY A 99 -1.77 -1.83 1.82
C GLY A 99 -0.93 -3.09 1.97
N GLY A 100 0.31 -3.10 1.48
CA GLY A 100 1.27 -4.20 1.71
C GLY A 100 1.63 -4.32 3.19
N VAL A 101 1.99 -3.20 3.83
CA VAL A 101 2.26 -3.14 5.28
C VAL A 101 1.04 -3.60 6.09
N THR A 102 -0.16 -3.15 5.69
CA THR A 102 -1.43 -3.54 6.34
C THR A 102 -1.70 -5.04 6.19
N SER A 103 -1.37 -5.62 5.04
CA SER A 103 -1.54 -7.06 4.75
C SER A 103 -0.61 -7.91 5.60
N CYS A 104 0.66 -7.51 5.74
CA CYS A 104 1.61 -8.18 6.62
C CYS A 104 1.17 -8.10 8.10
N LEU A 105 0.67 -6.94 8.56
CA LEU A 105 0.11 -6.81 9.91
C LEU A 105 -1.10 -7.71 10.12
N LEU A 106 -2.01 -7.78 9.14
CA LEU A 106 -3.18 -8.64 9.20
C LEU A 106 -2.77 -10.10 9.37
N ALA A 107 -1.80 -10.56 8.57
CA ALA A 107 -1.27 -11.91 8.68
C ALA A 107 -0.63 -12.16 10.04
N LYS A 108 0.24 -11.26 10.50
CA LYS A 108 0.85 -11.35 11.83
C LYS A 108 -0.19 -11.50 12.96
N GLN A 109 -1.29 -10.77 12.88
CA GLN A 109 -2.27 -10.67 13.96
C GLN A 109 -3.38 -11.72 13.91
N TYR A 110 -3.67 -12.27 12.73
CA TYR A 110 -4.89 -13.02 12.48
C TYR A 110 -4.70 -14.29 11.64
N ASN A 111 -3.47 -14.76 11.41
CA ASN A 111 -3.23 -16.02 10.68
C ASN A 111 -3.83 -17.26 11.38
N ASP A 112 -4.04 -17.22 12.70
CA ASP A 112 -4.75 -18.27 13.45
C ASP A 112 -6.29 -18.26 13.23
N LYS A 113 -6.80 -17.17 12.62
CA LYS A 113 -8.24 -16.92 12.40
C LYS A 113 -8.61 -16.86 10.92
N LEU A 114 -7.63 -16.62 10.06
CA LEU A 114 -7.76 -16.57 8.61
C LEU A 114 -6.76 -17.55 8.01
N ASN A 115 -7.20 -18.40 7.07
CA ASN A 115 -6.30 -19.30 6.36
C ASN A 115 -5.49 -18.56 5.28
N ILE A 116 -4.50 -17.76 5.70
CA ILE A 116 -3.68 -16.95 4.79
C ILE A 116 -2.60 -17.83 4.17
N GLN A 117 -2.73 -18.07 2.86
CA GLN A 117 -1.89 -18.97 2.09
C GLN A 117 -0.77 -18.25 1.34
N ALA A 118 -0.90 -16.95 1.10
CA ALA A 118 0.16 -16.14 0.50
C ALA A 118 -0.04 -14.65 0.76
N ILE A 119 1.06 -13.90 0.74
CA ILE A 119 1.08 -12.44 0.78
C ILE A 119 1.88 -11.94 -0.42
N ILE A 120 1.31 -11.00 -1.17
CA ILE A 120 1.96 -10.31 -2.28
C ILE A 120 1.96 -8.83 -1.96
N THR A 121 3.14 -8.22 -1.91
CA THR A 121 3.27 -6.77 -1.69
C THR A 121 3.72 -6.08 -2.96
N LEU A 122 3.05 -5.00 -3.35
CA LEU A 122 3.40 -4.17 -4.51
C LEU A 122 3.87 -2.81 -4.01
N PHE A 123 5.14 -2.47 -4.26
CA PHE A 123 5.71 -1.16 -3.90
C PHE A 123 5.46 -0.76 -2.43
N ALA A 124 5.45 -1.73 -1.51
CA ALA A 124 5.10 -1.48 -0.13
C ALA A 124 6.29 -0.90 0.65
N PRO A 125 6.13 0.13 1.49
CA PRO A 125 7.22 0.68 2.29
C PRO A 125 7.47 -0.21 3.52
N LEU A 126 7.98 -1.42 3.30
CA LEU A 126 8.12 -2.44 4.33
C LEU A 126 9.18 -2.06 5.38
N ASN A 127 10.19 -1.28 5.02
CA ASN A 127 11.15 -0.64 5.95
C ASN A 127 10.75 0.82 6.29
N GLY A 128 9.47 1.15 6.12
CA GLY A 128 8.95 2.50 6.36
C GLY A 128 9.24 3.50 5.24
N ALA A 129 8.66 4.68 5.30
CA ALA A 129 8.76 5.73 4.30
C ALA A 129 9.65 6.89 4.81
N PRO A 130 10.94 6.96 4.43
CA PRO A 130 11.87 7.95 4.96
C PRO A 130 11.47 9.40 4.64
N ILE A 131 10.75 9.62 3.54
CA ILE A 131 10.18 10.93 3.18
C ILE A 131 9.35 11.56 4.31
N LEU A 132 8.75 10.75 5.20
CA LEU A 132 7.98 11.23 6.34
C LEU A 132 8.85 11.84 7.46
N LYS A 133 10.17 11.57 7.48
CA LYS A 133 11.12 12.13 8.45
C LYS A 133 11.62 13.53 8.06
N ARG A 134 11.31 14.01 6.86
CA ARG A 134 11.88 15.25 6.33
C ARG A 134 11.53 16.48 7.14
N SER A 135 12.56 17.27 7.43
CA SER A 135 12.44 18.57 8.05
C SER A 135 11.94 19.62 7.06
N SER A 136 11.42 20.72 7.60
CA SER A 136 11.01 21.87 6.80
C SER A 136 12.16 22.50 6.02
N ASN A 137 13.41 22.35 6.49
CA ASN A 137 14.60 22.87 5.82
C ASN A 137 14.97 21.98 4.63
N GLU A 138 14.97 20.66 4.79
CA GLU A 138 15.24 19.73 3.68
C GLU A 138 14.19 19.87 2.56
N ILE A 139 12.92 20.08 2.91
CA ILE A 139 11.87 20.39 1.93
C ILE A 139 12.19 21.67 1.16
N GLN A 140 12.65 22.73 1.85
CA GLN A 140 13.02 23.99 1.20
C GLN A 140 14.23 23.85 0.29
N MET A 141 15.26 23.11 0.73
CA MET A 141 16.44 22.82 -0.09
C MET A 141 16.06 22.05 -1.36
N PHE A 142 15.22 21.02 -1.23
CA PHE A 142 14.71 20.28 -2.38
C PHE A 142 13.96 21.18 -3.37
N ILE A 143 13.10 22.08 -2.88
CA ILE A 143 12.38 23.04 -3.73
C ILE A 143 13.36 23.98 -4.45
N ALA A 144 14.38 24.47 -3.74
CA ALA A 144 15.39 25.35 -4.32
C ALA A 144 16.16 24.64 -5.44
N HIS A 145 16.58 23.39 -5.22
CA HIS A 145 17.32 22.58 -6.20
C HIS A 145 16.48 22.22 -7.43
N THR A 146 15.18 21.96 -7.26
CA THR A 146 14.30 21.58 -8.37
C THR A 146 13.68 22.76 -9.11
N LYS A 147 13.93 24.00 -8.68
CA LYS A 147 13.30 25.23 -9.22
C LYS A 147 13.42 25.37 -10.73
N ALA A 148 14.56 25.02 -11.32
CA ALA A 148 14.76 25.08 -12.76
C ALA A 148 13.80 24.14 -13.49
N TYR A 149 13.79 22.85 -13.11
CA TYR A 149 12.85 21.86 -13.64
C TYR A 149 11.37 22.28 -13.46
N MET A 150 11.02 22.79 -12.27
CA MET A 150 9.64 23.20 -11.96
C MET A 150 9.13 24.34 -12.84
N LYS A 151 10.01 25.30 -13.22
CA LYS A 151 9.63 26.39 -14.13
C LYS A 151 9.23 25.89 -15.52
N HIS A 152 9.82 24.80 -15.99
CA HIS A 152 9.64 24.35 -17.36
C HIS A 152 8.36 23.54 -17.59
N ILE A 153 7.88 22.82 -16.58
CA ILE A 153 6.67 21.98 -16.71
C ILE A 153 5.35 22.76 -16.64
N ASN A 154 5.41 24.09 -16.79
CA ASN A 154 4.29 25.04 -16.67
C ASN A 154 3.30 24.67 -15.55
N TYR A 155 3.87 24.19 -14.43
CA TYR A 155 3.20 23.79 -13.19
C TYR A 155 1.88 23.02 -13.33
N CYS A 156 1.94 21.75 -13.78
CA CYS A 156 0.84 20.78 -13.59
C CYS A 156 1.29 19.43 -13.00
N LEU A 157 2.32 19.45 -12.17
CA LEU A 157 2.34 18.48 -11.05
C LEU A 157 1.57 19.12 -9.91
N PRO A 158 0.83 18.35 -9.10
CA PRO A 158 0.08 18.88 -7.97
C PRO A 158 1.05 19.36 -6.89
N ILE A 159 1.78 20.46 -7.13
CA ILE A 159 2.75 21.13 -6.27
C ILE A 159 2.12 22.39 -5.66
N GLY A 160 0.83 22.62 -5.94
CA GLY A 160 -0.09 23.06 -4.88
C GLY A 160 0.07 22.21 -3.61
N ASN A 161 0.63 20.99 -3.73
CA ASN A 161 1.13 20.22 -2.63
C ASN A 161 2.50 20.60 -2.05
N VAL A 162 3.15 21.74 -2.33
CA VAL A 162 4.23 22.19 -1.42
C VAL A 162 3.62 22.75 -0.15
N TRP A 163 2.47 23.43 -0.25
CA TRP A 163 1.64 23.77 0.89
C TRP A 163 0.90 22.56 1.47
N TYR A 164 0.61 21.53 0.68
CA TYR A 164 0.15 20.24 1.21
C TYR A 164 1.30 19.36 1.72
N LEU A 165 2.55 19.44 1.27
CA LEU A 165 3.66 18.63 1.81
C LEU A 165 4.23 19.33 3.04
N LYS A 166 4.32 20.66 3.04
CA LYS A 166 4.54 21.46 4.24
C LYS A 166 3.35 21.37 5.18
N GLY A 167 2.14 21.45 4.66
CA GLY A 167 0.88 21.35 5.41
C GLY A 167 0.68 19.95 5.97
N LEU A 168 0.86 18.89 5.19
CA LEU A 168 0.85 17.50 5.63
C LEU A 168 2.01 17.26 6.57
N ALA A 169 3.26 17.65 6.29
CA ALA A 169 4.36 17.46 7.26
C ALA A 169 4.15 18.25 8.57
N TRP A 170 3.62 19.47 8.52
CA TRP A 170 3.29 20.28 9.70
C TRP A 170 2.07 19.73 10.46
N LEU A 171 1.03 19.33 9.74
CA LEU A 171 -0.19 18.71 10.25
C LEU A 171 0.08 17.29 10.74
N LEU A 172 1.06 16.56 10.19
CA LEU A 172 1.55 15.27 10.68
C LEU A 172 2.41 15.42 11.94
N LYS A 173 3.17 16.51 12.03
CA LYS A 173 3.91 16.86 13.25
C LYS A 173 2.99 17.33 14.38
N LYS A 174 1.89 18.03 14.07
CA LYS A 174 0.94 18.55 15.07
C LYS A 174 -0.23 17.62 15.37
N ILE A 175 -0.80 16.98 14.37
CA ILE A 175 -1.85 15.97 14.49
C ILE A 175 -1.16 14.63 14.40
N LYS A 176 -1.20 13.85 15.48
CA LYS A 176 -0.69 12.47 15.50
C LYS A 176 -1.56 11.60 14.59
N ILE A 177 -1.33 11.67 13.28
CA ILE A 177 -1.97 10.80 12.29
C ILE A 177 -1.29 9.45 12.45
N SER A 178 -1.90 8.60 13.28
CA SER A 178 -1.28 7.36 13.73
C SER A 178 -0.89 6.46 12.57
N GLY A 179 -1.71 6.40 11.52
CA GLY A 179 -1.42 5.58 10.34
C GLY A 179 -0.22 6.01 9.50
N LEU A 180 0.18 7.28 9.57
CA LEU A 180 1.39 7.77 8.88
C LEU A 180 2.61 7.67 9.79
N ASN A 181 2.45 7.89 11.09
CA ASN A 181 3.52 7.64 12.08
C ASN A 181 3.94 6.17 12.11
N ASP A 182 2.99 5.24 11.91
CA ASP A 182 3.28 3.82 11.79
C ASP A 182 4.14 3.48 10.56
N LEU A 183 4.17 4.34 9.54
CA LEU A 183 5.04 4.17 8.38
C LEU A 183 6.42 4.81 8.55
N LEU A 184 6.72 5.48 9.67
CA LEU A 184 8.07 6.00 9.88
C LEU A 184 9.09 4.84 9.98
N PRO A 185 10.27 4.95 9.36
CA PRO A 185 11.31 3.95 9.56
C PRO A 185 11.67 3.82 11.04
N ASN A 186 11.87 2.60 11.52
CA ASN A 186 12.02 2.21 12.93
C ASN A 186 10.79 2.41 13.83
N SER A 187 9.61 2.73 13.28
CA SER A 187 8.38 2.73 14.08
C SER A 187 8.13 1.34 14.66
N ARG A 188 7.31 1.25 15.71
CA ARG A 188 6.87 -0.04 16.27
C ARG A 188 6.24 -0.94 15.21
N CYS A 189 5.41 -0.35 14.34
CA CYS A 189 4.72 -1.07 13.29
C CYS A 189 5.70 -1.64 12.25
N ILE A 190 6.64 -0.83 11.76
CA ILE A 190 7.66 -1.30 10.81
C ILE A 190 8.52 -2.41 11.41
N LYS A 191 8.97 -2.27 12.66
CA LYS A 191 9.71 -3.35 13.36
C LYS A 191 8.90 -4.64 13.49
N GLN A 192 7.58 -4.54 13.69
CA GLN A 192 6.72 -5.72 13.71
C GLN A 192 6.62 -6.39 12.34
N ILE A 193 6.66 -5.62 11.25
CA ILE A 193 6.66 -6.14 9.88
C ILE A 193 7.99 -6.80 9.53
N GLU A 194 9.11 -6.15 9.85
CA GLU A 194 10.45 -6.73 9.73
C GLU A 194 10.52 -8.08 10.45
N ASN A 195 10.17 -8.10 11.74
CA ASN A 195 10.15 -9.34 12.53
C ASN A 195 9.21 -10.39 11.94
N PHE A 196 8.03 -9.99 11.46
CA PHE A 196 7.09 -10.92 10.84
C PHE A 196 7.69 -11.57 9.60
N ILE A 197 8.23 -10.77 8.67
CA ILE A 197 8.75 -11.29 7.40
C ILE A 197 10.01 -12.13 7.60
N HIS A 198 10.89 -11.76 8.53
CA HIS A 198 12.12 -12.53 8.78
C HIS A 198 11.90 -13.79 9.63
N SER A 199 11.00 -13.74 10.61
CA SER A 199 10.98 -14.73 11.70
C SER A 199 9.62 -15.41 11.94
N ASP A 200 8.50 -14.79 11.56
CA ASP A 200 7.17 -15.35 11.87
C ASP A 200 6.45 -15.89 10.62
N ALA A 201 6.83 -15.44 9.42
CA ALA A 201 6.16 -15.76 8.16
C ALA A 201 6.56 -17.11 7.56
N HIS A 202 7.29 -17.97 8.28
CA HIS A 202 7.85 -19.22 7.76
C HIS A 202 6.83 -20.19 7.15
N THR A 203 5.54 -20.05 7.49
CA THR A 203 4.43 -20.87 6.95
C THR A 203 3.62 -20.17 5.86
N ILE A 204 3.92 -18.90 5.56
CA ILE A 204 3.18 -18.07 4.60
C ILE A 204 4.16 -17.57 3.53
N PRO A 205 4.12 -18.11 2.30
CA PRO A 205 4.85 -17.57 1.17
C PRO A 205 4.60 -16.07 0.99
N CYS A 206 5.69 -15.29 1.01
CA CYS A 206 5.68 -13.85 0.78
C CYS A 206 6.37 -13.52 -0.55
N LEU A 207 5.66 -12.88 -1.48
CA LEU A 207 6.22 -12.34 -2.72
C LEU A 207 6.30 -10.82 -2.62
N LEU A 208 7.52 -10.29 -2.61
CA LEU A 208 7.77 -8.85 -2.56
C LEU A 208 8.06 -8.33 -3.96
N ILE A 209 7.12 -7.59 -4.54
CA ILE A 209 7.29 -6.94 -5.85
C ILE A 209 7.64 -5.48 -5.59
N ALA A 210 8.89 -5.16 -5.87
CA ALA A 210 9.41 -3.81 -5.80
C ALA A 210 9.71 -3.27 -7.19
N GLY A 211 9.78 -1.96 -7.31
CA GLY A 211 10.21 -1.32 -8.54
C GLY A 211 10.48 0.16 -8.35
N TYR A 212 10.97 0.76 -9.42
CA TYR A 212 11.42 2.15 -9.42
C TYR A 212 11.26 2.77 -10.81
N TYR A 213 11.33 4.09 -10.87
CA TYR A 213 11.41 4.82 -12.12
C TYR A 213 12.86 5.12 -12.46
N ASP A 214 13.36 4.62 -13.59
CA ASP A 214 14.70 4.98 -14.10
C ASP A 214 14.81 6.49 -14.37
N ASN A 215 13.69 7.12 -14.73
CA ASN A 215 13.63 8.55 -15.01
C ASN A 215 12.27 9.13 -14.62
N LEU A 216 12.12 9.48 -13.34
CA LEU A 216 10.88 10.08 -12.83
C LEU A 216 10.55 11.37 -13.57
N GLY A 217 11.52 12.24 -13.82
CA GLY A 217 11.31 13.49 -14.56
C GLY A 217 10.64 13.25 -15.91
N LYS A 218 11.17 12.32 -16.72
CA LYS A 218 10.56 11.95 -18.01
C LYS A 218 9.15 11.36 -17.86
N TYR A 219 8.91 10.54 -16.85
CA TYR A 219 7.56 10.01 -16.58
C TYR A 219 6.55 11.13 -16.29
N LEU A 220 6.95 12.12 -15.49
CA LEU A 220 6.12 13.27 -15.15
C LEU A 220 5.91 14.21 -16.34
N LEU A 221 6.92 14.38 -17.19
CA LEU A 221 6.84 15.15 -18.45
C LEU A 221 5.96 14.49 -19.50
N ASN A 222 6.01 13.16 -19.64
CA ASN A 222 5.15 12.45 -20.59
C ASN A 222 3.65 12.66 -20.28
N LYS A 223 3.29 12.94 -19.02
CA LYS A 223 1.92 13.35 -18.64
C LYS A 223 1.64 14.83 -18.93
N ALA A 224 2.67 15.67 -18.85
CA ALA A 224 2.62 17.08 -19.24
C ALA A 224 3.06 17.23 -20.71
N ALA A 225 2.25 16.70 -21.64
CA ALA A 225 2.54 16.69 -23.06
C ALA A 225 2.95 18.09 -23.56
N SER A 226 4.26 18.33 -23.80
CA SER A 226 4.86 19.38 -24.69
C SER A 226 6.24 19.94 -24.26
N VAL A 227 6.87 19.49 -23.18
CA VAL A 227 8.12 20.16 -22.69
C VAL A 227 9.39 19.37 -23.04
N ASN A 228 10.16 19.89 -24.01
CA ASN A 228 11.54 19.44 -24.28
C ASN A 228 12.50 20.08 -23.27
N LEU A 229 12.80 19.34 -22.19
CA LEU A 229 13.79 19.75 -21.19
C LEU A 229 15.20 19.24 -21.56
N PRO A 230 16.27 20.04 -21.33
CA PRO A 230 17.64 19.54 -21.43
C PRO A 230 17.84 18.35 -20.49
N MET A 231 18.55 17.31 -20.96
CA MET A 231 18.80 16.09 -20.17
C MET A 231 19.42 16.38 -18.81
N GLN A 232 20.30 17.38 -18.73
CA GLN A 232 20.93 17.82 -17.48
C GLN A 232 19.92 18.33 -16.43
N VAL A 233 18.84 19.00 -16.87
CA VAL A 233 17.78 19.48 -15.97
C VAL A 233 16.96 18.31 -15.44
N ILE A 234 16.69 17.31 -16.29
CA ILE A 234 15.99 16.07 -15.90
C ILE A 234 16.84 15.26 -14.92
N GLN A 235 18.13 15.11 -15.21
CA GLN A 235 19.09 14.40 -14.35
C GLN A 235 19.19 15.08 -12.98
N SER A 236 19.42 16.41 -12.96
CA SER A 236 19.48 17.18 -11.71
C SER A 236 18.20 17.07 -10.88
N PHE A 237 17.03 17.04 -11.53
CA PHE A 237 15.77 16.78 -10.83
C PHE A 237 15.73 15.38 -10.22
N ASN A 238 16.04 14.34 -11.01
CA ASN A 238 16.02 12.96 -10.52
C ASN A 238 17.01 12.77 -9.36
N ASP A 239 18.21 13.34 -9.44
CA ASP A 239 19.23 13.26 -8.39
C ASP A 239 18.75 13.96 -7.11
N ALA A 240 18.21 15.18 -7.22
CA ALA A 240 17.67 15.92 -6.09
C ALA A 240 16.47 15.21 -5.46
N TYR A 241 15.60 14.62 -6.28
CA TYR A 241 14.42 13.88 -5.84
C TYR A 241 14.81 12.57 -5.14
N GLY A 242 15.73 11.81 -5.73
CA GLY A 242 16.29 10.60 -5.14
C GLY A 242 16.94 10.88 -3.79
N GLN A 243 17.76 11.92 -3.69
CA GLN A 243 18.35 12.33 -2.41
C GLN A 243 17.28 12.71 -1.39
N PHE A 244 16.26 13.46 -1.81
CA PHE A 244 15.16 13.86 -0.93
C PHE A 244 14.30 12.68 -0.45
N ILE A 245 14.14 11.62 -1.22
CA ILE A 245 13.35 10.46 -0.77
C ILE A 245 14.19 9.47 0.03
N THR A 246 15.47 9.31 -0.31
CA THR A 246 16.28 8.18 0.15
C THR A 246 17.40 8.53 1.13
N GLU A 247 17.68 9.83 1.36
CA GLU A 247 18.85 10.33 2.13
C GLU A 247 20.19 10.08 1.43
N LYS A 248 20.19 9.39 0.30
CA LYS A 248 21.38 8.95 -0.42
C LYS A 248 21.34 9.47 -1.86
N GLN A 249 22.51 9.75 -2.43
CA GLN A 249 22.60 10.15 -3.84
C GLN A 249 22.32 8.95 -4.76
N ALA A 250 21.72 9.21 -5.93
CA ALA A 250 21.55 8.24 -7.02
C ALA A 250 20.82 6.93 -6.65
N VAL A 251 19.80 7.01 -5.76
CA VAL A 251 19.05 5.82 -5.35
C VAL A 251 17.70 5.71 -6.05
N TYR A 252 17.37 4.48 -6.45
CA TYR A 252 16.13 4.08 -7.10
C TYR A 252 14.89 4.24 -6.20
N HIS A 253 13.79 4.78 -6.74
CA HIS A 253 12.50 4.93 -6.04
C HIS A 253 11.30 4.82 -7.00
N ASP A 254 10.13 4.44 -6.47
CA ASP A 254 8.85 4.38 -7.20
C ASP A 254 8.10 5.73 -7.26
N GLY A 255 8.78 6.80 -6.85
CA GLY A 255 8.21 8.15 -6.76
C GLY A 255 7.93 8.59 -5.33
N LEU A 256 7.64 7.70 -4.37
CA LEU A 256 7.45 8.11 -2.96
C LEU A 256 8.19 7.21 -1.97
N ILE A 257 8.58 6.02 -2.40
CA ILE A 257 9.13 4.96 -1.58
C ILE A 257 10.47 4.53 -2.20
N PRO A 258 11.57 4.63 -1.44
CA PRO A 258 12.86 4.08 -1.87
C PRO A 258 12.75 2.60 -2.21
N LEU A 259 13.46 2.14 -3.24
CA LEU A 259 13.52 0.71 -3.56
C LEU A 259 14.04 -0.14 -2.38
N SER A 260 15.02 0.39 -1.63
CA SER A 260 15.54 -0.24 -0.41
C SER A 260 14.47 -0.43 0.68
N SER A 261 13.48 0.47 0.73
CA SER A 261 12.37 0.33 1.66
C SER A 261 11.37 -0.76 1.25
N GLN A 262 11.29 -1.04 -0.05
CA GLN A 262 10.36 -2.03 -0.60
C GLN A 262 10.81 -3.48 -0.40
N LEU A 263 12.12 -3.71 -0.24
CA LEU A 263 12.70 -5.05 -0.24
C LEU A 263 13.18 -5.55 1.13
N LEU A 264 13.04 -4.76 2.20
CA LEU A 264 13.53 -5.08 3.57
C LEU A 264 15.03 -5.40 3.69
N TRP A 265 15.80 -5.31 2.60
CA TRP A 265 17.19 -5.72 2.53
C TRP A 265 17.96 -4.84 1.52
N VAL A 266 18.42 -3.66 1.95
CA VAL A 266 19.59 -2.94 1.36
C VAL A 266 20.21 -2.03 2.42
#